data_AF-A0A7S1HD15-F1
#
_entry.id   AF-A0A7S1HD15-F1
#
_cell.length_a   1.000
_cell.length_b   1.000
_cell.length_c   1.000
_cell.angle_alpha   90.00
_cell.angle_beta   90.00
_cell.angle_gamma   90.00
#
_symmetry.space_group_name_H-M   'P 1'
#
loop_
_entity.id
_entity.type
_entity.pdbx_description
1 polymer ?
#
loop_
_entity_poly.entity_id
_entity_poly.type
_entity_poly.pdbx_seq_one_letter_code
_entity_poly.pdbx_strand_id
1 'polypeptide(L)'
;PPTPRFNDYAGYTMAAMGSIGAAFASPETKDGGEVIPSQIYYRPFNSWAPNGDWTQSLPKGEEVTCLAVGSTFVAVSTSLRFLRVFSFSGIQLFVLSLAGNCVCMSGFDDLLGVAHHSASSPSPLGDQVLEFQVINVKTRSVSSR
;
A
#
# COMPACT_ATOMS: atom_id res chain seq x y z
N PRO A 1 -0.29 -21.48 -20.24
CA PRO A 1 0.94 -20.70 -19.97
C PRO A 1 1.49 -21.06 -18.57
N PRO A 2 2.82 -21.08 -18.36
CA PRO A 2 3.38 -21.28 -17.02
C PRO A 2 3.02 -20.10 -16.11
N THR A 3 2.68 -20.39 -14.86
CA THR A 3 2.41 -19.37 -13.85
C THR A 3 3.68 -18.56 -13.57
N PRO A 4 3.66 -17.22 -13.63
CA PRO A 4 4.82 -16.40 -13.30
C PRO A 4 5.29 -16.68 -11.88
N ARG A 5 6.59 -16.89 -11.70
CA ARG A 5 7.23 -17.07 -10.39
C ARG A 5 8.42 -16.14 -10.24
N PHE A 6 8.79 -15.84 -9.00
CA PHE A 6 10.02 -15.12 -8.65
C PHE A 6 10.45 -15.55 -7.25
N ASN A 7 11.71 -15.32 -6.93
CA ASN A 7 12.26 -15.62 -5.61
C ASN A 7 12.03 -14.42 -4.70
N ASP A 8 11.55 -14.68 -3.49
CA ASP A 8 11.45 -13.67 -2.45
C ASP A 8 12.75 -13.60 -1.65
N TYR A 9 13.53 -12.54 -1.88
CA TYR A 9 14.73 -12.24 -1.11
C TYR A 9 14.47 -11.16 -0.03
N ALA A 10 13.32 -10.49 -0.06
CA ALA A 10 12.99 -9.37 0.82
C ALA A 10 12.13 -9.78 2.03
N GLY A 11 11.55 -10.98 2.01
CA GLY A 11 10.65 -11.47 3.04
C GLY A 11 9.31 -10.76 3.01
N TYR A 12 8.63 -10.77 1.86
CA TYR A 12 7.33 -10.12 1.71
C TYR A 12 6.27 -10.75 2.63
N THR A 13 5.57 -9.92 3.39
CA THR A 13 4.51 -10.33 4.34
C THR A 13 3.12 -9.88 3.90
N MET A 14 3.05 -9.01 2.89
CA MET A 14 1.81 -8.49 2.32
C MET A 14 1.84 -8.55 0.80
N ALA A 15 0.68 -8.77 0.20
CA ALA A 15 0.49 -8.71 -1.23
C ALA A 15 -0.90 -8.18 -1.58
N ALA A 16 -1.01 -7.51 -2.72
CA ALA A 16 -2.28 -7.10 -3.32
C ALA A 16 -2.19 -7.27 -4.84
N MET A 17 -3.30 -7.67 -5.45
CA MET A 17 -3.37 -7.97 -6.88
C MET A 17 -4.42 -7.10 -7.55
N GLY A 18 -4.04 -6.47 -8.66
CA GLY A 18 -4.96 -5.81 -9.58
C GLY A 18 -5.10 -6.58 -10.88
N SER A 19 -5.78 -5.98 -11.86
CA SER A 19 -6.00 -6.61 -13.18
C SER A 19 -4.74 -6.66 -14.06
N ILE A 20 -3.75 -5.79 -13.82
CA ILE A 20 -2.55 -5.67 -14.67
C ILE A 20 -1.22 -5.84 -13.95
N GLY A 21 -1.24 -6.17 -12.65
CA GLY A 21 -0.03 -6.39 -11.86
C GLY A 21 -0.33 -6.74 -10.40
N ALA A 22 0.72 -7.09 -9.67
CA ALA A 22 0.68 -7.37 -8.25
C ALA A 22 1.72 -6.54 -7.51
N ALA A 23 1.37 -6.09 -6.31
CA ALA A 23 2.27 -5.44 -5.39
C ALA A 23 2.53 -6.33 -4.19
N PHE A 24 3.71 -6.18 -3.59
CA PHE A 24 4.19 -6.89 -2.43
C PHE A 24 4.84 -5.89 -1.47
N ALA A 25 4.80 -6.16 -0.17
CA ALA A 25 5.51 -5.34 0.81
C ALA A 25 6.22 -6.20 1.86
N SER A 26 7.40 -5.74 2.27
CA SER A 26 8.22 -6.36 3.31
C SER A 26 8.42 -5.40 4.48
N PRO A 27 8.54 -5.91 5.72
CA PRO A 27 8.82 -5.08 6.88
C PRO A 27 10.26 -4.54 6.86
N GLU A 28 10.55 -3.56 7.71
CA GLU A 28 11.94 -3.20 8.06
C GLU A 28 12.60 -4.39 8.75
N THR A 29 13.84 -4.66 8.36
CA THR A 29 14.64 -5.74 8.96
C THR A 29 16.02 -5.22 9.33
N LYS A 30 16.75 -6.02 10.11
CA LYS A 30 18.14 -5.76 10.46
C LYS A 30 18.99 -6.91 9.99
N ASP A 31 19.98 -6.61 9.15
CA ASP A 31 20.97 -7.59 8.69
C ASP A 31 22.37 -7.05 8.99
N GLY A 32 23.20 -7.84 9.67
CA GLY A 32 24.55 -7.42 10.06
C GLY A 32 24.64 -6.11 10.87
N GLY A 33 23.54 -5.67 11.50
CA GLY A 33 23.45 -4.38 12.20
C GLY A 33 23.04 -3.19 11.33
N GLU A 34 22.89 -3.39 10.02
CA GLU A 34 22.32 -2.41 9.09
C GLU A 34 20.79 -2.52 9.07
N VAL A 35 20.12 -1.37 9.06
CA VAL A 35 18.66 -1.29 8.92
C VAL A 35 18.30 -1.30 7.45
N ILE A 36 17.58 -2.35 7.03
CA ILE A 36 16.97 -2.48 5.70
C ILE A 36 15.53 -1.97 5.80
N PRO A 37 15.18 -0.81 5.21
CA PRO A 37 13.85 -0.23 5.34
C PRO A 37 12.74 -1.11 4.76
N SER A 38 11.50 -0.89 5.21
CA SER A 38 10.31 -1.50 4.61
C SER A 38 10.24 -1.20 3.11
N GLN A 39 9.96 -2.21 2.29
CA GLN A 39 9.96 -2.10 0.83
C GLN A 39 8.60 -2.38 0.24
N ILE A 40 8.33 -1.74 -0.90
CA ILE A 40 7.18 -1.95 -1.76
C ILE A 40 7.72 -2.42 -3.10
N TYR A 41 7.30 -3.59 -3.56
CA TYR A 41 7.65 -4.13 -4.86
C TYR A 41 6.40 -4.25 -5.72
N TYR A 42 6.40 -3.67 -6.93
CA TYR A 42 5.31 -3.85 -7.90
C TYR A 42 5.81 -4.55 -9.13
N ARG A 43 5.05 -5.56 -9.56
CA ARG A 43 5.33 -6.37 -10.74
C ARG A 43 4.12 -6.33 -11.70
N PRO A 44 4.24 -5.70 -12.87
CA PRO A 44 3.21 -5.78 -13.89
C PRO A 44 3.11 -7.20 -14.47
N PHE A 45 1.91 -7.63 -14.84
CA PHE A 45 1.67 -8.93 -15.50
C PHE A 45 2.09 -8.91 -16.96
N ASN A 46 1.92 -7.76 -17.61
CA ASN A 46 2.31 -7.57 -19.00
C ASN A 46 3.03 -6.23 -19.10
N SER A 47 4.35 -6.28 -19.28
CA SER A 47 5.16 -5.09 -19.52
C SER A 47 5.64 -5.10 -20.96
N TRP A 48 5.36 -4.02 -21.68
CA TRP A 48 5.94 -3.80 -23.01
C TRP A 48 7.45 -3.49 -22.92
N ALA A 49 7.93 -3.08 -21.75
CA ALA A 49 9.34 -2.83 -21.46
C ALA A 49 9.96 -3.98 -20.64
N PRO A 50 11.23 -4.36 -20.89
CA PRO A 50 11.89 -5.44 -20.15
C PRO A 50 11.97 -5.25 -18.62
N ASN A 51 11.91 -3.99 -18.14
CA ASN A 51 12.08 -3.61 -16.74
C ASN A 51 10.87 -2.79 -16.24
N GLY A 52 9.67 -3.37 -16.31
CA GLY A 52 8.44 -2.70 -15.90
C GLY A 52 8.15 -2.79 -14.40
N ASP A 53 8.88 -3.62 -13.67
CA ASP A 53 8.78 -3.74 -12.22
C ASP A 53 9.61 -2.68 -11.51
N TRP A 54 9.25 -2.39 -10.27
CA TRP A 54 9.97 -1.41 -9.46
C TRP A 54 9.90 -1.77 -7.99
N THR A 55 10.90 -1.30 -7.25
CA THR A 55 10.96 -1.36 -5.79
C THR A 55 11.11 0.04 -5.23
N GLN A 56 10.36 0.37 -4.18
CA GLN A 56 10.49 1.61 -3.41
C GLN A 56 10.74 1.27 -1.95
N SER A 57 11.76 1.88 -1.36
CA SER A 57 12.04 1.79 0.07
C SER A 57 11.39 2.95 0.80
N LEU A 58 10.70 2.66 1.90
CA LEU A 58 10.20 3.68 2.81
C LEU A 58 11.36 4.30 3.61
N PRO A 59 11.16 5.49 4.21
CA PRO A 59 12.07 6.02 5.22
C PRO A 59 12.27 5.04 6.38
N LYS A 60 13.45 5.05 6.99
CA LYS A 60 13.76 4.24 8.18
C LYS A 60 12.75 4.53 9.30
N GLY A 61 12.24 3.48 9.94
CA GLY A 61 11.22 3.54 10.98
C GLY A 61 9.78 3.70 10.47
N GLU A 62 9.55 3.74 9.15
CA GLU A 62 8.22 3.73 8.54
C GLU A 62 7.95 2.38 7.88
N GLU A 63 6.84 1.75 8.28
CA GLU A 63 6.47 0.39 7.90
C GLU A 63 5.19 0.39 7.08
N VAL A 64 5.11 -0.41 6.01
CA VAL A 64 3.83 -0.68 5.36
C VAL A 64 2.90 -1.43 6.32
N THR A 65 1.64 -1.00 6.42
CA THR A 65 0.62 -1.63 7.28
C THR A 65 -0.56 -2.18 6.48
N CYS A 66 -0.88 -1.58 5.34
CA CYS A 66 -1.83 -2.10 4.36
C CYS A 66 -1.34 -1.78 2.96
N LEU A 67 -1.76 -2.59 1.99
CA LEU A 67 -1.40 -2.47 0.57
C LEU A 67 -2.64 -2.66 -0.30
N ALA A 68 -2.78 -1.83 -1.33
CA ALA A 68 -3.86 -1.93 -2.32
C ALA A 68 -3.34 -1.61 -3.73
N VAL A 69 -3.99 -2.19 -4.74
CA VAL A 69 -3.68 -1.98 -6.15
C VAL A 69 -4.97 -1.60 -6.88
N GLY A 70 -4.98 -0.45 -7.56
CA GLY A 70 -6.06 -0.02 -8.45
C GLY A 70 -5.76 -0.36 -9.91
N SER A 71 -6.42 0.31 -10.86
CA SER A 71 -6.12 0.16 -12.30
C SER A 71 -4.99 1.07 -12.79
N THR A 72 -4.59 2.05 -11.99
CA THR A 72 -3.58 3.05 -12.36
C THR A 72 -2.55 3.32 -11.24
N PHE A 73 -2.71 2.69 -10.08
CA PHE A 73 -1.94 3.01 -8.89
C PHE A 73 -1.66 1.82 -7.97
N VAL A 74 -0.61 1.96 -7.16
CA VAL A 74 -0.34 1.16 -5.96
C VAL A 74 -0.42 2.10 -4.76
N ALA A 75 -1.13 1.70 -3.70
CA ALA A 75 -1.27 2.49 -2.49
C ALA A 75 -0.82 1.70 -1.27
N VAL A 76 -0.13 2.36 -0.34
CA VAL A 76 0.21 1.81 0.98
C VAL A 76 -0.24 2.75 2.08
N SER A 77 -0.77 2.20 3.15
CA SER A 77 -0.79 2.89 4.45
C SER A 77 0.45 2.50 5.23
N THR A 78 0.90 3.38 6.12
CA THR A 78 2.11 3.13 6.92
C THR A 78 1.88 3.22 8.43
N SER A 79 2.85 2.76 9.22
CA SER A 79 2.85 2.83 10.69
C SER A 79 2.78 4.27 11.23
N LEU A 80 3.22 5.24 10.42
CA LEU A 80 3.14 6.67 10.73
C LEU A 80 1.82 7.31 10.24
N ARG A 81 0.84 6.49 9.87
CA ARG A 81 -0.47 6.90 9.32
C ARG A 81 -0.37 7.68 8.01
N PHE A 82 0.71 7.52 7.25
CA PHE A 82 0.76 8.05 5.90
C PHE A 82 0.04 7.10 4.95
N LEU A 83 -0.76 7.67 4.07
CA LEU A 83 -1.25 7.04 2.86
C LEU A 83 -0.41 7.53 1.70
N ARG A 84 0.41 6.64 1.13
CA ARG A 84 1.28 6.93 -0.02
C ARG A 84 0.71 6.28 -1.25
N VAL A 85 0.58 7.05 -2.34
CA VAL A 85 0.04 6.55 -3.62
C VAL A 85 1.10 6.70 -4.70
N PHE A 86 1.36 5.62 -5.41
CA PHE A 86 2.34 5.50 -6.48
C PHE A 86 1.64 5.19 -7.81
N SER A 87 2.15 5.71 -8.92
CA SER A 87 1.77 5.24 -10.25
C SER A 87 2.36 3.84 -10.51
N PHE A 88 1.88 3.15 -11.55
CA PHE A 88 2.51 1.90 -12.00
C PHE A 88 3.92 2.05 -12.55
N SER A 89 4.36 3.26 -12.88
CA SER A 89 5.76 3.54 -13.19
C SER A 89 6.62 3.79 -11.94
N GLY A 90 6.06 3.64 -10.74
CA GLY A 90 6.77 3.82 -9.47
C GLY A 90 6.90 5.27 -8.99
N ILE A 91 6.24 6.24 -9.65
CA ILE A 91 6.29 7.65 -9.26
C ILE A 91 5.34 7.87 -8.08
N GLN A 92 5.83 8.43 -6.97
CA GLN A 92 4.97 8.83 -5.84
C GLN A 92 4.10 10.03 -6.25
N LEU A 93 2.80 9.80 -6.42
CA LEU A 93 1.84 10.78 -6.90
C LEU A 93 1.47 11.80 -5.82
N PHE A 94 1.21 11.33 -4.60
CA PHE A 94 0.91 12.15 -3.44
C PHE A 94 0.99 11.32 -2.14
N VAL A 95 1.02 12.04 -1.02
CA VAL A 95 0.97 11.48 0.34
C VAL A 95 -0.09 12.22 1.13
N LEU A 96 -0.92 11.50 1.88
CA LEU A 96 -1.94 12.03 2.79
C LEU A 96 -1.71 11.47 4.19
N SER A 97 -2.21 12.16 5.22
CA SER A 97 -2.25 11.62 6.59
C SER A 97 -3.64 11.09 6.90
N LEU A 98 -3.70 9.88 7.46
CA LEU A 98 -4.93 9.26 7.96
C LEU A 98 -5.21 9.72 9.40
N ALA A 99 -6.48 9.89 9.75
CA ALA A 99 -6.88 10.30 11.10
C ALA A 99 -6.55 9.22 12.15
N GLY A 100 -6.58 7.96 11.75
CA GLY A 100 -6.25 6.82 12.61
C GLY A 100 -5.43 5.74 11.90
N ASN A 101 -5.11 4.68 12.63
CA ASN A 101 -4.37 3.56 12.07
C ASN A 101 -5.24 2.83 11.04
N CYS A 102 -4.68 2.55 9.87
CA CYS A 102 -5.37 1.83 8.81
C CYS A 102 -5.61 0.38 9.22
N VAL A 103 -6.80 -0.13 8.94
CA VAL A 103 -7.19 -1.52 9.17
C VAL A 103 -7.11 -2.32 7.88
N CYS A 104 -7.65 -1.78 6.79
CA CYS A 104 -7.56 -2.38 5.46
C CYS A 104 -7.74 -1.35 4.35
N MET A 105 -7.30 -1.72 3.15
CA MET A 105 -7.49 -0.95 1.93
C MET A 105 -7.88 -1.85 0.77
N SER A 106 -8.56 -1.28 -0.22
CA SER A 106 -8.88 -1.95 -1.47
C SER A 106 -8.89 -0.97 -2.63
N GLY A 107 -8.40 -1.40 -3.79
CA GLY A 107 -8.40 -0.62 -5.02
C GLY A 107 -9.38 -1.19 -6.03
N PHE A 108 -10.11 -0.32 -6.71
CA PHE A 108 -10.97 -0.66 -7.84
C PHE A 108 -10.97 0.49 -8.85
N ASP A 109 -10.53 0.24 -10.07
CA ASP A 109 -10.27 1.30 -11.05
C ASP A 109 -9.41 2.43 -10.45
N ASP A 110 -9.86 3.68 -10.58
CA ASP A 110 -9.21 4.86 -10.00
C ASP A 110 -9.63 5.12 -8.54
N LEU A 111 -10.44 4.24 -7.94
CA LEU A 111 -10.94 4.38 -6.57
C LEU A 111 -10.10 3.57 -5.58
N LEU A 112 -9.81 4.21 -4.45
CA LEU A 112 -9.14 3.63 -3.30
C LEU A 112 -10.06 3.71 -2.09
N GLY A 113 -10.52 2.58 -1.59
CA GLY A 113 -11.20 2.48 -0.31
C GLY A 113 -10.20 2.31 0.83
N VAL A 114 -10.36 3.07 1.91
CA VAL A 114 -9.53 3.01 3.11
C VAL A 114 -10.42 2.93 4.34
N ALA A 115 -10.30 1.87 5.12
CA ALA A 115 -10.92 1.75 6.44
C ALA A 115 -9.85 1.91 7.52
N HIS A 116 -10.11 2.77 8.50
CA HIS A 116 -9.18 3.06 9.59
C HIS A 116 -9.93 3.23 10.90
N HIS A 117 -9.24 3.09 12.03
CA HIS A 117 -9.85 3.40 13.32
C HIS A 117 -10.21 4.88 13.40
N SER A 118 -11.39 5.19 13.93
CA SER A 118 -11.79 6.57 14.22
C SER A 118 -10.81 7.21 15.20
N ALA A 119 -10.69 8.54 15.13
CA ALA A 119 -9.99 9.31 16.14
C ALA A 119 -10.76 9.40 17.48
N SER A 120 -12.00 8.91 17.54
CA SER A 120 -12.81 8.89 18.76
C SER A 120 -12.29 7.93 19.82
N SER A 121 -12.71 8.12 21.07
CA SER A 121 -12.39 7.18 22.16
C SER A 121 -12.87 5.75 21.81
N PRO A 122 -12.13 4.71 22.24
CA PRO A 122 -12.54 3.32 22.04
C PRO A 122 -13.94 3.06 22.63
N SER A 123 -14.70 2.16 22.01
CA SER A 123 -15.98 1.73 22.58
C SER A 123 -15.75 1.16 23.98
N PRO A 124 -16.50 1.60 25.01
CA PRO A 124 -16.40 1.04 26.35
C PRO A 124 -16.80 -0.44 26.42
N LEU A 125 -17.46 -0.96 25.37
CA LEU A 125 -17.85 -2.36 25.23
C LEU A 125 -16.80 -3.21 24.49
N GLY A 126 -15.70 -2.60 24.04
CA GLY A 126 -14.62 -3.28 23.29
C GLY A 126 -14.87 -3.40 21.79
N ASP A 127 -15.95 -2.80 21.26
CA ASP A 127 -16.23 -2.78 19.84
C ASP A 127 -15.23 -1.92 19.04
N GLN A 128 -15.03 -2.29 17.78
CA GLN A 128 -14.25 -1.49 16.84
C GLN A 128 -15.06 -0.26 16.39
N VAL A 129 -14.41 0.90 16.44
CA VAL A 129 -14.96 2.15 15.90
C VAL A 129 -14.14 2.50 14.66
N LEU A 130 -14.70 2.24 13.49
CA LEU A 130 -14.03 2.41 12.20
C LEU A 130 -14.71 3.50 11.38
N GLU A 131 -13.88 4.30 10.71
CA GLU A 131 -14.28 5.25 9.68
C GLU A 131 -13.77 4.76 8.32
N PHE A 132 -14.47 5.14 7.26
CA PHE A 132 -14.01 4.81 5.91
C PHE A 132 -14.06 6.03 4.98
N GLN A 133 -13.13 6.04 4.04
CA GLN A 133 -13.08 7.03 2.98
C GLN A 133 -12.80 6.35 1.65
N VAL A 134 -13.42 6.88 0.59
CA VAL A 134 -13.16 6.51 -0.79
C VAL A 134 -12.46 7.69 -1.46
N ILE A 135 -11.28 7.43 -1.99
CA ILE A 135 -10.44 8.42 -2.65
C ILE A 135 -10.43 8.08 -4.14
N ASN A 136 -10.83 9.02 -4.99
CA ASN A 136 -10.54 8.91 -6.42
C ASN A 136 -9.11 9.43 -6.65
N VAL A 137 -8.19 8.52 -6.98
CA VAL A 137 -6.76 8.80 -7.13
C VAL A 137 -6.49 9.75 -8.30
N LYS A 138 -7.27 9.64 -9.38
CA LYS A 138 -7.11 10.45 -10.59
C LYS A 138 -7.56 11.89 -10.38
N THR A 139 -8.74 12.11 -9.79
CA THR A 139 -9.30 13.45 -9.53
C THR A 139 -8.85 14.03 -8.19
N ARG A 140 -8.24 13.22 -7.33
CA ARG A 140 -7.86 13.55 -5.95
C ARG A 140 -9.04 13.99 -5.08
N SER A 141 -10.25 13.54 -5.40
CA SER A 141 -11.44 13.81 -4.60
C SER A 141 -11.66 12.73 -3.54
N VAL A 142 -12.11 13.14 -2.36
CA VAL A 142 -12.35 12.25 -1.21
C VAL A 142 -13.84 12.29 -0.85
N SER A 143 -14.41 11.12 -0.61
CA SER A 143 -15.74 10.94 -0.03
C SER A 143 -15.60 10.13 1.26
N SER A 144 -15.91 10.72 2.40
CA SER A 144 -15.93 10.04 3.71
C SER A 144 -17.35 9.88 4.24
N ARG A 145 -17.56 8.87 5.09
CA ARG A 145 -18.77 8.71 5.91
C ARG A 145 -18.40 8.28 7.32
#